data_AF-A0A955CCE5-F1
#
_entry.id   AF-A0A955CCE5-F1
#
_cell.length_a   1.000
_cell.length_b   1.000
_cell.length_c   1.000
_cell.angle_alpha   90.00
_cell.angle_beta   90.00
_cell.angle_gamma   90.00
#
_symmetry.space_group_name_H-M   'P 1'
#
loop_
_entity.id
_entity.type
_entity.pdbx_description
1 polymer ?
#
loop_
_entity_poly.entity_id
_entity_poly.type
_entity_poly.pdbx_seq_one_letter_code
_entity_poly.pdbx_strand_id
1 'polypeptide(L)'
;DAAIIAQRTGVVVVSGFRQADMAAGGQGAPLVPWTDYTLFRDARRTRVVQNIGGIANLTWLPAGGKAEDVIAFDCGPGNMLIDAFVAHFTKGRETFDRGGRRAAKGRVREDALRVMSAHPFLKRKWPRSCGREEFGIAFARGLLKRFAPKRIPADDWIATATRLTAVCIAEAYADVMKASARRGVGDRLDEVILCGGGHRNATLVRMLGEQLATMDGAARARIASTDDYGIPAQAKEGLSFAMLAVARMDGAPANLPQVTGAARGVPLGNVCVSGDR
;
A
#
# COMPACT_ATOMS: atom_id res chain seq x y z
N ASP A 1 7.94 17.91 17.76
CA ASP A 1 6.82 18.60 18.42
C ASP A 1 6.24 19.62 17.46
N ALA A 2 4.91 19.71 17.33
CA ALA A 2 4.26 20.67 16.45
C ALA A 2 4.50 22.13 16.88
N ALA A 3 4.56 22.42 18.18
CA ALA A 3 4.84 23.75 18.70
C ALA A 3 6.25 24.22 18.34
N ILE A 4 7.24 23.32 18.40
CA ILE A 4 8.61 23.63 17.98
C ILE A 4 8.65 23.96 16.47
N ILE A 5 7.94 23.18 15.64
CA ILE A 5 7.88 23.43 14.21
C ILE A 5 7.21 24.79 13.95
N ALA A 6 6.06 25.05 14.55
CA ALA A 6 5.33 26.30 14.40
C ALA A 6 6.18 27.50 14.81
N GLN A 7 6.83 27.43 15.98
CA GLN A 7 7.69 28.50 16.49
C GLN A 7 8.91 28.76 15.60
N ARG A 8 9.58 27.71 15.10
CA ARG A 8 10.80 27.88 14.29
C ARG A 8 10.54 28.31 12.85
N THR A 9 9.37 27.99 12.32
CA THR A 9 9.04 28.25 10.90
C THR A 9 8.13 29.46 10.73
N GLY A 10 7.46 29.91 11.79
CA GLY A 10 6.47 30.98 11.71
C GLY A 10 5.23 30.58 10.89
N VAL A 11 5.00 29.29 10.65
CA VAL A 11 3.83 28.78 9.93
C VAL A 11 2.89 28.02 10.87
N VAL A 12 1.60 28.02 10.53
CA VAL A 12 0.61 27.18 11.20
C VAL A 12 0.92 25.72 10.92
N VAL A 13 0.95 24.90 11.98
CA VAL A 13 1.24 23.46 11.88
C VAL A 13 -0.01 22.68 12.27
N VAL A 14 -0.48 21.85 11.35
CA VAL A 14 -1.48 20.81 11.67
C VAL A 14 -0.74 19.50 11.94
N SER A 15 -1.04 18.87 13.07
CA SER A 15 -0.43 17.60 13.47
C SER A 15 -1.44 16.70 14.19
N GLY A 16 -1.07 15.49 14.61
CA GLY A 16 -1.96 14.65 15.40
C GLY A 16 -3.17 14.08 14.63
N PHE A 17 -3.02 13.88 13.32
CA PHE A 17 -4.11 13.42 12.44
C PHE A 17 -4.74 12.10 12.89
N ARG A 18 -3.93 11.13 13.33
CA ARG A 18 -4.41 9.82 13.76
C ARG A 18 -5.22 9.92 15.05
N GLN A 19 -4.80 10.78 15.98
CA GLN A 19 -5.45 10.98 17.27
C GLN A 19 -6.88 11.49 17.10
N ALA A 20 -7.13 12.36 16.13
CA ALA A 20 -8.47 12.86 15.84
C ALA A 20 -9.41 11.73 15.36
N ASP A 21 -8.94 10.84 14.48
CA ASP A 21 -9.72 9.68 14.04
C ASP A 21 -9.94 8.67 15.18
N MET A 22 -8.91 8.40 15.99
CA MET A 22 -9.03 7.52 17.16
C MET A 22 -10.00 8.07 18.22
N ALA A 23 -10.02 9.38 18.44
CA ALA A 23 -10.99 10.02 19.33
C ALA A 23 -12.44 9.89 18.81
N ALA A 24 -12.61 9.70 17.51
CA ALA A 24 -13.91 9.38 16.88
C ALA A 24 -14.22 7.87 16.84
N GLY A 25 -13.41 7.03 17.51
CA GLY A 25 -13.59 5.58 17.59
C GLY A 25 -12.90 4.77 16.49
N GLY A 26 -12.10 5.41 15.62
CA GLY A 26 -11.37 4.73 14.56
C GLY A 26 -10.02 4.16 15.02
N GLN A 27 -9.34 3.48 14.11
CA GLN A 27 -8.00 2.92 14.33
C GLN A 27 -6.87 3.93 14.10
N GLY A 28 -7.17 5.13 13.59
CA GLY A 28 -6.17 6.13 13.20
C GLY A 28 -5.40 5.77 11.92
N ALA A 29 -5.86 4.75 11.17
CA ALA A 29 -5.20 4.26 9.97
C ALA A 29 -6.16 3.40 9.11
N PRO A 30 -5.90 3.29 7.80
CA PRO A 30 -5.11 4.22 6.99
C PRO A 30 -5.88 5.54 6.74
N LEU A 31 -5.17 6.69 6.79
CA LEU A 31 -5.78 8.03 6.56
C LEU A 31 -5.65 8.52 5.11
N VAL A 32 -4.64 8.01 4.41
CA VAL A 32 -4.34 8.31 3.00
C VAL A 32 -5.51 8.03 2.03
N PRO A 33 -6.39 7.03 2.25
CA PRO A 33 -7.51 6.74 1.35
C PRO A 33 -8.44 7.92 1.05
N TRP A 34 -8.63 8.84 1.99
CA TRP A 34 -9.40 10.07 1.72
C TRP A 34 -8.71 10.93 0.66
N THR A 35 -7.40 11.10 0.76
CA THR A 35 -6.62 11.87 -0.23
C THR A 35 -6.56 11.15 -1.58
N ASP A 36 -6.47 9.82 -1.58
CA ASP A 36 -6.52 9.02 -2.81
C ASP A 36 -7.85 9.18 -3.52
N TYR A 37 -8.95 9.13 -2.78
CA TYR A 37 -10.28 9.41 -3.33
C TYR A 37 -10.37 10.82 -3.92
N THR A 38 -9.90 11.83 -3.20
CA THR A 38 -9.93 13.23 -3.66
C THR A 38 -9.09 13.44 -4.93
N LEU A 39 -7.93 12.81 -5.04
CA LEU A 39 -7.00 12.97 -6.17
C LEU A 39 -7.37 12.12 -7.39
N PHE A 40 -7.81 10.88 -7.17
CA PHE A 40 -7.82 9.86 -8.21
C PHE A 40 -9.20 9.29 -8.52
N ARG A 41 -10.28 9.69 -7.84
CA ARG A 41 -11.64 9.26 -8.24
C ARG A 41 -11.93 9.62 -9.70
N ASP A 42 -12.74 8.79 -10.36
CA ASP A 42 -13.11 8.98 -11.76
C ASP A 42 -14.58 8.59 -11.94
N ALA A 43 -15.30 9.33 -12.77
CA ALA A 43 -16.73 9.09 -12.99
C ALA A 43 -17.01 7.80 -13.79
N ARG A 44 -16.03 7.29 -14.55
CA ARG A 44 -16.23 6.17 -15.50
C ARG A 44 -15.24 5.02 -15.32
N ARG A 45 -14.13 5.26 -14.61
CA ARG A 45 -13.08 4.25 -14.41
C ARG A 45 -13.02 3.85 -12.96
N THR A 46 -13.01 2.55 -12.72
CA THR A 46 -12.66 2.01 -11.41
C THR A 46 -11.15 1.95 -11.31
N ARG A 47 -10.61 2.51 -10.23
CA ARG A 47 -9.16 2.62 -10.01
C ARG A 47 -8.75 1.98 -8.69
N VAL A 48 -7.51 1.52 -8.65
CA VAL A 48 -6.81 1.22 -7.40
C VAL A 48 -5.59 2.10 -7.28
N VAL A 49 -5.45 2.82 -6.17
CA VAL A 49 -4.19 3.42 -5.78
C VAL A 49 -3.43 2.41 -4.92
N GLN A 50 -2.31 1.91 -5.44
CA GLN A 50 -1.53 0.85 -4.82
C GLN A 50 -0.20 1.40 -4.32
N ASN A 51 -0.05 1.49 -3.01
CA ASN A 51 1.25 1.77 -2.40
C ASN A 51 2.05 0.48 -2.26
N ILE A 52 3.30 0.48 -2.71
CA ILE A 52 4.24 -0.62 -2.51
C ILE A 52 5.43 -0.10 -1.69
N GLY A 53 5.23 0.00 -0.39
CA GLY A 53 6.27 0.33 0.60
C GLY A 53 6.94 -0.93 1.13
N GLY A 54 7.29 -0.94 2.43
CA GLY A 54 7.65 -2.21 3.10
C GLY A 54 6.47 -3.17 3.11
N ILE A 55 5.28 -2.65 3.39
CA ILE A 55 3.96 -3.28 3.24
C ILE A 55 3.30 -2.74 1.98
N ALA A 56 2.57 -3.60 1.28
CA ALA A 56 1.72 -3.21 0.17
C ALA A 56 0.30 -2.94 0.70
N ASN A 57 -0.28 -1.80 0.34
CA ASN A 57 -1.66 -1.46 0.67
C ASN A 57 -2.36 -0.79 -0.52
N LEU A 58 -3.68 -0.92 -0.54
CA LEU A 58 -4.51 -0.43 -1.63
C LEU A 58 -5.56 0.56 -1.11
N THR A 59 -5.97 1.44 -2.02
CA THR A 59 -7.24 2.18 -1.94
C THR A 59 -8.03 1.88 -3.22
N TRP A 60 -9.17 1.19 -3.09
CA TRP A 60 -10.13 0.91 -4.15
C TRP A 60 -11.10 2.08 -4.34
N LEU A 61 -11.20 2.57 -5.57
CA LEU A 61 -11.99 3.73 -5.97
C LEU A 61 -12.94 3.30 -7.10
N PRO A 62 -14.20 2.95 -6.79
CA PRO A 62 -15.15 2.53 -7.83
C PRO A 62 -15.51 3.68 -8.77
N ALA A 63 -15.79 3.36 -10.03
CA ALA A 63 -16.24 4.33 -11.04
C ALA A 63 -17.51 5.06 -10.57
N GLY A 64 -17.47 6.39 -10.53
CA GLY A 64 -18.60 7.20 -10.04
C GLY A 64 -18.95 6.96 -8.57
N GLY A 65 -18.12 6.23 -7.84
CA GLY A 65 -18.31 5.90 -6.44
C GLY A 65 -18.20 7.12 -5.54
N LYS A 66 -18.88 7.05 -4.41
CA LYS A 66 -18.81 8.06 -3.35
C LYS A 66 -17.68 7.73 -2.38
N ALA A 67 -17.43 8.65 -1.45
CA ALA A 67 -16.40 8.47 -0.43
C ALA A 67 -16.67 7.23 0.43
N GLU A 68 -17.93 6.86 0.66
CA GLU A 68 -18.36 5.71 1.45
C GLU A 68 -18.12 4.37 0.73
N ASP A 69 -17.96 4.40 -0.60
CA ASP A 69 -17.71 3.21 -1.41
C ASP A 69 -16.22 2.82 -1.42
N VAL A 70 -15.35 3.70 -0.92
CA VAL A 70 -13.90 3.45 -0.82
C VAL A 70 -13.63 2.28 0.12
N ILE A 71 -12.74 1.38 -0.33
CA ILE A 71 -12.24 0.26 0.46
C ILE A 71 -10.71 0.36 0.50
N ALA A 72 -10.11 0.22 1.67
CA ALA A 72 -8.66 0.26 1.81
C ALA A 72 -8.18 -0.69 2.92
N PHE A 73 -7.07 -1.40 2.66
CA PHE A 73 -6.43 -2.31 3.62
C PHE A 73 -5.04 -2.76 3.11
N ASP A 74 -4.30 -3.48 3.96
CA ASP A 74 -3.00 -4.05 3.60
C ASP A 74 -3.15 -5.34 2.79
N CYS A 75 -2.48 -5.39 1.64
CA CYS A 75 -2.41 -6.56 0.77
C CYS A 75 -1.49 -7.64 1.34
N GLY A 76 -0.43 -7.24 2.03
CA GLY A 76 0.64 -8.12 2.49
C GLY A 76 2.03 -7.49 2.34
N PRO A 77 3.11 -8.30 2.21
CA PRO A 77 4.45 -7.75 2.06
C PRO A 77 4.59 -6.98 0.75
N GLY A 78 5.07 -5.74 0.84
CA GLY A 78 5.62 -5.00 -0.29
C GLY A 78 7.10 -5.39 -0.48
N ASN A 79 8.00 -4.43 -0.33
CA ASN A 79 9.44 -4.65 -0.52
C ASN A 79 10.12 -5.37 0.66
N MET A 80 9.51 -5.47 1.84
CA MET A 80 10.26 -5.87 3.05
C MET A 80 10.90 -7.26 2.98
N LEU A 81 10.24 -8.23 2.34
CA LEU A 81 10.76 -9.59 2.21
C LEU A 81 11.84 -9.64 1.12
N ILE A 82 11.65 -8.89 0.03
CA ILE A 82 12.64 -8.70 -1.04
C ILE A 82 13.92 -8.11 -0.46
N ASP A 83 13.79 -7.02 0.28
CA ASP A 83 14.88 -6.30 0.96
C ASP A 83 15.61 -7.21 1.96
N ALA A 84 14.86 -8.02 2.73
CA ALA A 84 15.44 -8.98 3.67
C ALA A 84 16.32 -10.03 2.96
N PHE A 85 15.87 -10.58 1.83
CA PHE A 85 16.69 -11.53 1.05
C PHE A 85 17.90 -10.85 0.40
N VAL A 86 17.73 -9.65 -0.18
CA VAL A 86 18.84 -8.90 -0.77
C VAL A 86 19.91 -8.61 0.28
N ALA A 87 19.52 -8.08 1.44
CA ALA A 87 20.44 -7.79 2.54
C ALA A 87 21.13 -9.07 3.04
N HIS A 88 20.41 -10.17 3.16
CA HIS A 88 20.97 -11.47 3.56
C HIS A 88 22.06 -11.96 2.59
N PHE A 89 21.74 -12.09 1.31
CA PHE A 89 22.65 -12.67 0.32
C PHE A 89 23.81 -11.75 -0.06
N THR A 90 23.64 -10.43 0.06
CA THR A 90 24.72 -9.47 -0.21
C THR A 90 25.58 -9.17 1.01
N LYS A 91 25.25 -9.74 2.17
CA LYS A 91 25.86 -9.43 3.47
C LYS A 91 25.77 -7.94 3.81
N GLY A 92 24.62 -7.34 3.54
CA GLY A 92 24.31 -5.94 3.84
C GLY A 92 24.89 -4.91 2.86
N ARG A 93 25.61 -5.32 1.81
CA ARG A 93 26.13 -4.40 0.79
C ARG A 93 25.03 -3.75 -0.05
N GLU A 94 23.92 -4.45 -0.24
CA GLU A 94 22.70 -3.91 -0.82
C GLU A 94 21.54 -4.12 0.16
N THR A 95 20.62 -3.15 0.20
CA THR A 95 19.47 -3.17 1.11
C THR A 95 18.13 -3.37 0.40
N PHE A 96 18.12 -3.34 -0.93
CA PHE A 96 16.93 -3.51 -1.77
C PHE A 96 17.32 -3.95 -3.20
N ASP A 97 16.40 -4.57 -3.93
CA ASP A 97 16.64 -4.96 -5.33
C ASP A 97 16.44 -3.77 -6.29
N ARG A 98 17.55 -3.09 -6.61
CA ARG A 98 17.51 -1.89 -7.45
C ARG A 98 17.00 -2.21 -8.85
N GLY A 99 15.81 -1.70 -9.17
CA GLY A 99 15.17 -1.89 -10.48
C GLY A 99 14.61 -3.31 -10.70
N GLY A 100 14.59 -4.17 -9.68
CA GLY A 100 14.18 -5.56 -9.84
C GLY A 100 15.18 -6.43 -10.58
N ARG A 101 16.47 -6.04 -10.63
CA ARG A 101 17.48 -6.69 -11.49
C ARG A 101 17.88 -8.07 -10.98
N ARG A 102 17.86 -8.30 -9.66
CA ARG A 102 18.14 -9.63 -9.09
C ARG A 102 16.95 -10.55 -9.31
N ALA A 103 15.73 -10.06 -9.04
CA ALA A 103 14.51 -10.78 -9.32
C ALA A 103 14.38 -11.16 -10.82
N ALA A 104 14.85 -10.31 -11.74
CA ALA A 104 14.83 -10.61 -13.18
C ALA A 104 15.76 -11.76 -13.59
N LYS A 105 16.86 -11.98 -12.84
CA LYS A 105 17.82 -13.08 -13.10
C LYS A 105 17.40 -14.39 -12.48
N GLY A 106 16.63 -14.32 -11.39
CA GLY A 106 16.15 -15.48 -10.68
C GLY A 106 14.99 -16.18 -11.38
N ARG A 107 14.75 -17.43 -10.97
CA ARG A 107 13.56 -18.19 -11.32
C ARG A 107 12.66 -18.30 -10.09
N VAL A 108 11.37 -18.08 -10.29
CA VAL A 108 10.38 -18.27 -9.23
C VAL A 108 10.36 -19.74 -8.82
N ARG A 109 10.45 -19.97 -7.51
CA ARG A 109 10.43 -21.31 -6.90
C ARG A 109 9.04 -21.60 -6.38
N GLU A 110 8.25 -22.31 -7.17
CA GLU A 110 6.84 -22.64 -6.86
C GLU A 110 6.66 -23.41 -5.54
N ASP A 111 7.65 -24.19 -5.13
CA ASP A 111 7.66 -24.86 -3.83
C ASP A 111 7.84 -23.89 -2.66
N ALA A 112 8.70 -22.89 -2.80
CA ALA A 112 8.87 -21.84 -1.79
C ALA A 112 7.69 -20.86 -1.81
N LEU A 113 7.21 -20.46 -2.99
CA LEU A 113 6.06 -19.56 -3.16
C LEU A 113 4.81 -20.14 -2.48
N ARG A 114 4.49 -21.42 -2.70
CA ARG A 114 3.35 -22.08 -2.03
C ARG A 114 3.44 -22.02 -0.51
N VAL A 115 4.64 -22.17 0.07
CA VAL A 115 4.84 -22.05 1.52
C VAL A 115 4.64 -20.60 1.97
N MET A 116 5.15 -19.63 1.22
CA MET A 116 4.97 -18.20 1.53
C MET A 116 3.50 -17.77 1.44
N SER A 117 2.80 -18.15 0.37
CA SER A 117 1.38 -17.82 0.14
C SER A 117 0.44 -18.55 1.10
N ALA A 118 0.89 -19.61 1.78
CA ALA A 118 0.11 -20.28 2.81
C ALA A 118 0.12 -19.55 4.17
N HIS A 119 0.80 -18.39 4.28
CA HIS A 119 0.89 -17.64 5.53
C HIS A 119 -0.51 -17.26 6.06
N PRO A 120 -0.81 -17.45 7.37
CA PRO A 120 -2.15 -17.23 7.92
C PRO A 120 -2.74 -15.83 7.69
N PHE A 121 -1.88 -14.81 7.57
CA PHE A 121 -2.28 -13.45 7.25
C PHE A 121 -3.16 -13.36 5.99
N LEU A 122 -2.76 -14.05 4.92
CA LEU A 122 -3.43 -13.94 3.62
C LEU A 122 -4.84 -14.55 3.66
N LYS A 123 -5.13 -15.37 4.67
CA LYS A 123 -6.46 -15.94 4.90
C LYS A 123 -7.36 -15.08 5.78
N ARG A 124 -6.86 -13.97 6.34
CA ARG A 124 -7.65 -13.08 7.21
C ARG A 124 -8.69 -12.34 6.36
N LYS A 125 -9.91 -12.22 6.90
CA LYS A 125 -10.93 -11.32 6.35
C LYS A 125 -10.50 -9.87 6.56
N TRP A 126 -10.97 -8.99 5.68
CA TRP A 126 -10.77 -7.55 5.77
C TRP A 126 -11.77 -6.94 6.79
N PRO A 127 -11.43 -5.82 7.46
CA PRO A 127 -10.16 -5.09 7.38
C PRO A 127 -8.98 -5.86 8.01
N ARG A 128 -7.83 -5.88 7.33
CA ARG A 128 -6.60 -6.56 7.78
C ARG A 128 -5.40 -5.65 7.65
N SER A 129 -4.48 -5.75 8.61
CA SER A 129 -3.19 -5.05 8.60
C SER A 129 -2.04 -6.01 8.93
N CYS A 130 -0.85 -5.72 8.40
CA CYS A 130 0.36 -6.48 8.72
C CYS A 130 1.59 -5.58 8.79
N GLY A 131 2.64 -6.07 9.43
CA GLY A 131 3.91 -5.38 9.58
C GLY A 131 5.11 -6.30 9.47
N ARG A 132 6.25 -5.80 9.95
CA ARG A 132 7.56 -6.47 9.88
C ARG A 132 7.61 -7.73 10.74
N GLU A 133 6.75 -7.82 11.74
CA GLU A 133 6.58 -8.97 12.61
C GLU A 133 6.08 -10.22 11.84
N GLU A 134 5.32 -10.03 10.77
CA GLU A 134 4.79 -11.15 9.98
C GLU A 134 5.67 -11.52 8.79
N PHE A 135 6.15 -10.53 8.01
CA PHE A 135 6.88 -10.77 6.75
C PHE A 135 8.32 -10.22 6.74
N GLY A 136 8.88 -9.90 7.90
CA GLY A 136 10.24 -9.35 8.01
C GLY A 136 11.36 -10.39 8.05
N ILE A 137 12.49 -9.99 8.65
CA ILE A 137 13.75 -10.77 8.68
C ILE A 137 13.56 -12.15 9.33
N ALA A 138 12.72 -12.26 10.37
CA ALA A 138 12.45 -13.52 11.04
C ALA A 138 11.79 -14.54 10.08
N PHE A 139 10.82 -14.08 9.29
CA PHE A 139 10.15 -14.90 8.28
C PHE A 139 11.14 -15.36 7.19
N ALA A 140 11.95 -14.44 6.67
CA ALA A 140 12.99 -14.76 5.69
C ALA A 140 13.98 -15.82 6.22
N ARG A 141 14.47 -15.67 7.46
CA ARG A 141 15.37 -16.65 8.10
C ARG A 141 14.70 -18.02 8.28
N GLY A 142 13.43 -18.06 8.66
CA GLY A 142 12.66 -19.29 8.78
C GLY A 142 12.57 -20.04 7.45
N LEU A 143 12.31 -19.32 6.35
CA LEU A 143 12.28 -19.88 4.99
C LEU A 143 13.64 -20.43 4.58
N LEU A 144 14.73 -19.68 4.80
CA LEU A 144 16.09 -20.13 4.48
C LEU A 144 16.46 -21.41 5.22
N LYS A 145 16.12 -21.50 6.52
CA LYS A 145 16.36 -22.71 7.33
C LYS A 145 15.55 -23.90 6.79
N ARG A 146 14.27 -23.70 6.49
CA ARG A 146 13.37 -24.76 5.99
C ARG A 146 13.83 -25.32 4.65
N PHE A 147 14.38 -24.48 3.78
CA PHE A 147 14.76 -24.84 2.41
C PHE A 147 16.28 -25.04 2.24
N ALA A 148 17.06 -25.04 3.32
CA ALA A 148 18.52 -25.18 3.28
C ALA A 148 19.01 -26.39 2.45
N PRO A 149 18.41 -27.59 2.54
CA PRO A 149 18.84 -28.75 1.74
C PRO A 149 18.68 -28.56 0.22
N LYS A 150 17.77 -27.69 -0.21
CA LYS A 150 17.49 -27.45 -1.65
C LYS A 150 18.49 -26.53 -2.33
N ARG A 151 19.35 -25.84 -1.56
CA ARG A 151 20.40 -24.93 -2.07
C ARG A 151 19.88 -23.95 -3.13
N ILE A 152 18.72 -23.35 -2.88
CA ILE A 152 18.08 -22.40 -3.80
C ILE A 152 19.02 -21.20 -4.03
N PRO A 153 19.28 -20.80 -5.29
CA PRO A 153 20.09 -19.62 -5.61
C PRO A 153 19.55 -18.34 -4.97
N ALA A 154 20.45 -17.38 -4.70
CA ALA A 154 20.07 -16.10 -4.09
C ALA A 154 19.02 -15.33 -4.92
N ASP A 155 19.25 -15.22 -6.23
CA ASP A 155 18.35 -14.48 -7.12
C ASP A 155 16.98 -15.18 -7.26
N ASP A 156 16.91 -16.52 -7.14
CA ASP A 156 15.65 -17.28 -7.11
C ASP A 156 14.80 -16.94 -5.87
N TRP A 157 15.42 -16.76 -4.70
CA TRP A 157 14.70 -16.29 -3.50
C TRP A 157 14.11 -14.90 -3.70
N ILE A 158 14.90 -13.99 -4.30
CA ILE A 158 14.48 -12.61 -4.54
C ILE A 158 13.36 -12.57 -5.59
N ALA A 159 13.46 -13.38 -6.65
CA ALA A 159 12.39 -13.55 -7.65
C ALA A 159 11.11 -14.13 -7.02
N THR A 160 11.24 -15.13 -6.16
CA THR A 160 10.10 -15.76 -5.46
C THR A 160 9.42 -14.79 -4.49
N ALA A 161 10.19 -14.01 -3.72
CA ALA A 161 9.64 -12.97 -2.84
C ALA A 161 8.96 -11.84 -3.63
N THR A 162 9.54 -11.46 -4.78
CA THR A 162 8.93 -10.48 -5.68
C THR A 162 7.60 -11.00 -6.24
N ARG A 163 7.55 -12.28 -6.63
CA ARG A 163 6.31 -12.93 -7.07
C ARG A 163 5.27 -12.99 -5.95
N LEU A 164 5.67 -13.28 -4.71
CA LEU A 164 4.76 -13.28 -3.56
C LEU A 164 4.06 -11.93 -3.42
N THR A 165 4.77 -10.81 -3.49
CA THR A 165 4.15 -9.47 -3.43
C THR A 165 3.10 -9.27 -4.52
N ALA A 166 3.42 -9.65 -5.76
CA ALA A 166 2.46 -9.57 -6.87
C ALA A 166 1.21 -10.44 -6.64
N VAL A 167 1.39 -11.67 -6.13
CA VAL A 167 0.29 -12.58 -5.78
C VAL A 167 -0.59 -11.99 -4.69
N CYS A 168 0.00 -11.50 -3.59
CA CYS A 168 -0.76 -10.90 -2.48
C CYS A 168 -1.58 -9.68 -2.92
N ILE A 169 -1.02 -8.83 -3.80
CA ILE A 169 -1.74 -7.68 -4.37
C ILE A 169 -2.91 -8.16 -5.25
N ALA A 170 -2.69 -9.15 -6.12
CA ALA A 170 -3.74 -9.68 -6.99
C ALA A 170 -4.88 -10.35 -6.21
N GLU A 171 -4.56 -11.12 -5.16
CA GLU A 171 -5.55 -11.68 -4.23
C GLU A 171 -6.36 -10.59 -3.53
N ALA A 172 -5.69 -9.54 -3.05
CA ALA A 172 -6.37 -8.38 -2.47
C ALA A 172 -7.30 -7.68 -3.47
N TYR A 173 -6.93 -7.61 -4.75
CA TYR A 173 -7.77 -7.05 -5.81
C TYR A 173 -9.00 -7.92 -6.06
N ALA A 174 -8.83 -9.24 -6.12
CA ALA A 174 -9.95 -10.17 -6.24
C ALA A 174 -10.94 -10.03 -5.07
N ASP A 175 -10.44 -9.80 -3.85
CA ASP A 175 -11.28 -9.58 -2.67
C ASP A 175 -12.10 -8.28 -2.78
N VAL A 176 -11.48 -7.15 -3.17
CA VAL A 176 -12.20 -5.87 -3.31
C VAL A 176 -13.15 -5.86 -4.50
N MET A 177 -12.79 -6.50 -5.62
CA MET A 177 -13.68 -6.61 -6.78
C MET A 177 -14.96 -7.35 -6.40
N LYS A 178 -14.86 -8.48 -5.69
CA LYS A 178 -16.03 -9.20 -5.16
C LYS A 178 -16.84 -8.37 -4.16
N ALA A 179 -16.18 -7.60 -3.30
CA ALA A 179 -16.84 -6.73 -2.34
C ALA A 179 -17.61 -5.59 -3.04
N SER A 180 -16.98 -4.96 -4.02
CA SER A 180 -17.55 -3.89 -4.85
C SER A 180 -18.75 -4.40 -5.65
N ALA A 181 -18.65 -5.61 -6.23
CA ALA A 181 -19.76 -6.30 -6.90
C ALA A 181 -20.98 -6.46 -5.99
N ARG A 182 -20.77 -6.95 -4.75
CA ARG A 182 -21.84 -7.15 -3.76
C ARG A 182 -22.51 -5.85 -3.33
N ARG A 183 -21.81 -4.72 -3.40
CA ARG A 183 -22.33 -3.39 -3.13
C ARG A 183 -23.04 -2.76 -4.34
N GLY A 184 -23.04 -3.43 -5.50
CA GLY A 184 -23.67 -2.93 -6.72
C GLY A 184 -22.90 -1.82 -7.43
N VAL A 185 -21.61 -1.63 -7.11
CA VAL A 185 -20.77 -0.53 -7.64
C VAL A 185 -19.81 -1.02 -8.75
N GLY A 186 -20.04 -2.25 -9.25
CA GLY A 186 -19.25 -2.90 -10.29
C GLY A 186 -18.05 -3.68 -9.74
N ASP A 187 -17.52 -4.58 -10.56
CA ASP A 187 -16.44 -5.52 -10.23
C ASP A 187 -15.23 -5.39 -11.15
N ARG A 188 -15.29 -4.49 -12.13
CA ARG A 188 -14.22 -4.26 -13.10
C ARG A 188 -13.18 -3.29 -12.54
N LEU A 189 -11.90 -3.60 -12.78
CA LEU A 189 -10.75 -2.73 -12.52
C LEU A 189 -10.21 -2.20 -13.85
N ASP A 190 -10.20 -0.88 -14.03
CA ASP A 190 -9.73 -0.25 -15.26
C ASP A 190 -8.28 0.23 -15.16
N GLU A 191 -7.83 0.63 -13.98
CA GLU A 191 -6.51 1.26 -13.82
C GLU A 191 -5.92 1.06 -12.42
N VAL A 192 -4.65 0.70 -12.38
CA VAL A 192 -3.83 0.59 -11.18
C VAL A 192 -2.84 1.75 -11.19
N ILE A 193 -2.87 2.58 -10.14
CA ILE A 193 -1.98 3.72 -9.95
C ILE A 193 -0.99 3.37 -8.84
N LEU A 194 0.24 3.05 -9.23
CA LEU A 194 1.30 2.66 -8.31
C LEU A 194 1.94 3.88 -7.62
N CYS A 195 2.19 3.75 -6.32
CA CYS A 195 3.03 4.66 -5.53
C CYS A 195 3.94 3.87 -4.56
N GLY A 196 4.73 4.59 -3.76
CA GLY A 196 5.75 3.98 -2.89
C GLY A 196 6.97 3.49 -3.67
N GLY A 197 8.00 2.98 -2.99
CA GLY A 197 9.27 2.62 -3.64
C GLY A 197 9.16 1.47 -4.66
N GLY A 198 8.19 0.57 -4.49
CA GLY A 198 8.07 -0.66 -5.28
C GLY A 198 7.67 -0.45 -6.74
N HIS A 199 7.07 0.69 -7.12
CA HIS A 199 6.77 0.99 -8.53
C HIS A 199 8.04 1.04 -9.41
N ARG A 200 9.21 1.29 -8.82
CA ARG A 200 10.50 1.31 -9.52
C ARG A 200 11.10 -0.08 -9.75
N ASN A 201 10.49 -1.12 -9.20
CA ASN A 201 10.89 -2.50 -9.45
C ASN A 201 10.15 -3.01 -10.70
N ALA A 202 10.77 -2.86 -11.88
CA ALA A 202 10.18 -3.23 -13.16
C ALA A 202 9.78 -4.73 -13.21
N THR A 203 10.53 -5.59 -12.52
CA THR A 203 10.19 -7.02 -12.40
C THR A 203 8.93 -7.23 -11.60
N LEU A 204 8.76 -6.52 -10.47
CA LEU A 204 7.53 -6.58 -9.68
C LEU A 204 6.32 -6.08 -10.48
N VAL A 205 6.46 -4.96 -11.18
CA VAL A 205 5.38 -4.40 -12.01
C VAL A 205 4.98 -5.36 -13.12
N ARG A 206 5.95 -5.98 -13.81
CA ARG A 206 5.69 -7.03 -14.79
C ARG A 206 4.96 -8.22 -14.18
N MET A 207 5.44 -8.74 -13.05
CA MET A 207 4.83 -9.89 -12.37
C MET A 207 3.41 -9.57 -11.88
N LEU A 208 3.14 -8.34 -11.46
CA LEU A 208 1.79 -7.88 -11.13
C LEU A 208 0.91 -7.87 -12.39
N GLY A 209 1.38 -7.31 -13.50
CA GLY A 209 0.67 -7.34 -14.78
C GLY A 209 0.31 -8.77 -15.23
N GLU A 210 1.22 -9.72 -15.04
CA GLU A 210 0.96 -11.15 -15.30
C GLU A 210 -0.15 -11.71 -14.41
N GLN A 211 -0.23 -11.32 -13.14
CA GLN A 211 -1.33 -11.74 -12.27
C GLN A 211 -2.66 -11.13 -12.73
N LEU A 212 -2.68 -9.83 -13.02
CA LEU A 212 -3.88 -9.13 -13.48
C LEU A 212 -4.42 -9.73 -14.78
N ALA A 213 -3.54 -10.12 -15.72
CA ALA A 213 -3.92 -10.76 -16.98
C ALA A 213 -4.70 -12.07 -16.79
N THR A 214 -4.58 -12.74 -15.63
CA THR A 214 -5.33 -13.96 -15.30
C THR A 214 -6.67 -13.70 -14.62
N MET A 215 -6.95 -12.44 -14.25
CA MET A 215 -8.13 -12.05 -13.49
C MET A 215 -9.23 -11.53 -14.42
N ASP A 216 -10.40 -12.17 -14.39
CA ASP A 216 -11.59 -11.61 -15.03
C ASP A 216 -11.96 -10.26 -14.39
N GLY A 217 -12.38 -9.30 -15.21
CA GLY A 217 -12.63 -7.92 -14.79
C GLY A 217 -11.38 -7.06 -14.55
N ALA A 218 -10.15 -7.60 -14.56
CA ALA A 218 -8.91 -6.82 -14.38
C ALA A 218 -7.84 -7.07 -15.46
N ALA A 219 -8.04 -8.04 -16.36
CA ALA A 219 -7.08 -8.40 -17.41
C ALA A 219 -6.67 -7.26 -18.37
N ARG A 220 -7.51 -6.22 -18.47
CA ARG A 220 -7.26 -5.02 -19.30
C ARG A 220 -6.89 -3.78 -18.48
N ALA A 221 -6.67 -3.94 -17.17
CA ALA A 221 -6.32 -2.83 -16.31
C ALA A 221 -5.00 -2.20 -16.75
N ARG A 222 -5.00 -0.89 -16.98
CA ARG A 222 -3.78 -0.12 -17.23
C ARG A 222 -2.99 0.00 -15.94
N ILE A 223 -1.70 -0.28 -15.97
CA ILE A 223 -0.81 0.03 -14.84
C ILE A 223 -0.11 1.36 -15.15
N ALA A 224 -0.30 2.32 -14.27
CA ALA A 224 0.35 3.63 -14.26
C ALA A 224 0.98 3.87 -12.89
N SER A 225 1.70 4.96 -12.73
CA SER A 225 2.24 5.46 -11.47
C SER A 225 1.67 6.84 -11.17
N THR A 226 1.79 7.29 -9.92
CA THR A 226 1.41 8.68 -9.59
C THR A 226 2.24 9.72 -10.35
N ASP A 227 3.46 9.35 -10.78
CA ASP A 227 4.32 10.21 -11.62
C ASP A 227 3.62 10.55 -12.95
N ASP A 228 2.87 9.62 -13.52
CA ASP A 228 2.08 9.82 -14.75
C ASP A 228 0.92 10.82 -14.57
N TYR A 229 0.58 11.16 -13.33
CA TYR A 229 -0.40 12.17 -12.95
C TYR A 229 0.25 13.47 -12.41
N GLY A 230 1.56 13.62 -12.58
CA GLY A 230 2.30 14.79 -12.10
C GLY A 230 2.51 14.82 -10.58
N ILE A 231 2.27 13.71 -9.88
CA ILE A 231 2.50 13.59 -8.43
C ILE A 231 3.67 12.63 -8.21
N PRO A 232 4.88 13.15 -7.94
CA PRO A 232 6.03 12.31 -7.67
C PRO A 232 5.72 11.27 -6.58
N ALA A 233 5.96 9.99 -6.84
CA ALA A 233 5.62 8.91 -5.92
C ALA A 233 6.28 9.06 -4.54
N GLN A 234 7.46 9.71 -4.48
CA GLN A 234 8.15 10.05 -3.23
C GLN A 234 7.50 11.21 -2.46
N ALA A 235 6.80 12.10 -3.17
CA ALA A 235 6.11 13.26 -2.58
C ALA A 235 4.66 12.93 -2.17
N LYS A 236 4.07 11.85 -2.73
CA LYS A 236 2.65 11.53 -2.55
C LYS A 236 2.20 11.47 -1.09
N GLU A 237 2.94 10.80 -0.21
CA GLU A 237 2.56 10.77 1.22
C GLU A 237 2.63 12.16 1.87
N GLY A 238 3.66 12.96 1.55
CA GLY A 238 3.77 14.33 2.02
C GLY A 238 2.61 15.20 1.54
N LEU A 239 2.25 15.07 0.26
CA LEU A 239 1.07 15.72 -0.33
C LEU A 239 -0.21 15.30 0.38
N SER A 240 -0.39 14.01 0.68
CA SER A 240 -1.54 13.53 1.45
C SER A 240 -1.66 14.27 2.79
N PHE A 241 -0.57 14.38 3.56
CA PHE A 241 -0.62 15.12 4.84
C PHE A 241 -0.83 16.62 4.67
N ALA A 242 -0.32 17.24 3.60
CA ALA A 242 -0.61 18.62 3.28
C ALA A 242 -2.11 18.83 2.99
N MET A 243 -2.74 17.92 2.22
CA MET A 243 -4.18 17.95 1.96
C MET A 243 -5.00 17.76 3.23
N LEU A 244 -4.59 16.86 4.12
CA LEU A 244 -5.25 16.68 5.42
C LEU A 244 -5.15 17.95 6.29
N ALA A 245 -4.01 18.65 6.24
CA ALA A 245 -3.84 19.93 6.93
C ALA A 245 -4.79 20.99 6.38
N VAL A 246 -4.92 21.10 5.05
CA VAL A 246 -5.89 22.03 4.41
C VAL A 246 -7.32 21.69 4.81
N ALA A 247 -7.71 20.41 4.72
CA ALA A 247 -9.04 19.97 5.14
C ALA A 247 -9.34 20.32 6.61
N ARG A 248 -8.32 20.25 7.48
CA ARG A 248 -8.46 20.66 8.88
C ARG A 248 -8.74 22.15 9.02
N MET A 249 -8.03 22.98 8.26
CA MET A 249 -8.21 24.43 8.25
C MET A 249 -9.59 24.83 7.73
N ASP A 250 -10.12 24.08 6.76
CA ASP A 250 -11.47 24.28 6.21
C ASP A 250 -12.58 23.67 7.08
N GLY A 251 -12.23 22.97 8.16
CA GLY A 251 -13.20 22.24 9.00
C GLY A 251 -13.86 21.05 8.29
N ALA A 252 -13.27 20.56 7.21
CA ALA A 252 -13.79 19.46 6.40
C ALA A 252 -13.40 18.09 7.01
N PRO A 253 -14.34 17.12 7.08
CA PRO A 253 -14.01 15.74 7.43
C PRO A 253 -13.02 15.10 6.44
N ALA A 254 -11.98 14.46 6.97
CA ALA A 254 -10.90 13.90 6.16
C ALA A 254 -10.49 12.47 6.54
N ASN A 255 -11.24 11.81 7.43
CA ASN A 255 -11.24 10.35 7.55
C ASN A 255 -12.39 9.73 6.77
N LEU A 256 -12.26 8.43 6.50
CA LEU A 256 -13.31 7.61 5.92
C LEU A 256 -13.77 6.59 6.99
N PRO A 257 -14.95 6.78 7.62
CA PRO A 257 -15.43 5.93 8.71
C PRO A 257 -15.41 4.43 8.39
N GLN A 258 -15.83 4.05 7.19
CA GLN A 258 -15.85 2.66 6.74
C GLN A 258 -14.46 2.06 6.49
N VAL A 259 -13.42 2.90 6.43
CA VAL A 259 -12.01 2.48 6.30
C VAL A 259 -11.35 2.37 7.67
N THR A 260 -11.49 3.39 8.52
CA THR A 260 -10.79 3.45 9.80
C THR A 260 -11.58 2.82 10.95
N GLY A 261 -12.88 2.59 10.80
CA GLY A 261 -13.78 2.13 11.86
C GLY A 261 -14.32 3.24 12.75
N ALA A 262 -14.04 4.51 12.44
CA ALA A 262 -14.58 5.64 13.20
C ALA A 262 -16.11 5.70 13.11
N ALA A 263 -16.76 6.25 14.14
CA ALA A 263 -18.23 6.37 14.18
C ALA A 263 -18.79 7.40 13.19
N ARG A 264 -17.98 8.40 12.80
CA ARG A 264 -18.37 9.47 11.87
C ARG A 264 -17.15 10.12 11.23
N GLY A 265 -17.40 10.87 10.15
CA GLY A 265 -16.40 11.75 9.56
C GLY A 265 -16.05 12.90 10.51
N VAL A 266 -14.76 13.18 10.68
CA VAL A 266 -14.24 14.28 11.51
C VAL A 266 -13.08 15.00 10.80
N PRO A 267 -12.92 16.31 11.02
CA PRO A 267 -11.70 17.01 10.65
C PRO A 267 -10.51 16.43 11.40
N LEU A 268 -9.43 16.12 10.69
CA LEU A 268 -8.27 15.45 11.29
C LEU A 268 -7.20 16.43 11.74
N GLY A 269 -6.59 16.14 12.88
CA GLY A 269 -5.45 16.87 13.41
C GLY A 269 -5.80 18.07 14.29
N ASN A 270 -4.77 18.62 14.91
CA ASN A 270 -4.79 19.74 15.83
C ASN A 270 -3.98 20.89 15.23
N VAL A 271 -4.56 22.09 15.28
CA VAL A 271 -3.91 23.31 14.81
C VAL A 271 -3.00 23.84 15.89
N CYS A 272 -1.75 24.09 15.54
CA CYS A 272 -0.75 24.71 16.39
C CYS A 272 -0.23 25.97 15.71
N VAL A 273 -0.27 27.09 16.43
CA VAL A 273 0.21 28.40 15.98
C VAL A 273 1.48 28.77 16.76
N SER A 274 2.34 29.60 16.17
CA SER A 274 3.51 30.16 16.85
C SER A 274 3.08 31.09 17.98
N GLY A 275 3.86 31.19 19.06
CA GLY A 275 3.55 32.13 20.15
C GLY A 275 3.62 33.61 19.76
N ASP A 276 4.29 33.91 18.64
CA ASP A 276 4.49 35.27 18.13
C ASP A 276 3.34 35.76 17.20
N ARG A 277 2.24 34.99 17.05
CA ARG A 277 1.08 35.33 16.22
C ARG A 277 -0.25 35.01 16.89
#